data_AF-A0AAD6KUI4-F1
#
_entry.id   AF-A0AAD6KUI4-F1
#
_cell.length_a   1.000
_cell.length_b   1.000
_cell.length_c   1.000
_cell.angle_alpha   90.00
_cell.angle_beta   90.00
_cell.angle_gamma   90.00
#
_symmetry.space_group_name_H-M   'P 1'
#
loop_
_entity.id
_entity.type
_entity.pdbx_description
1 polymer ?
#
loop_
_entity_poly.entity_id
_entity_poly.type
_entity_poly.pdbx_seq_one_letter_code
_entity_poly.pdbx_strand_id
1 'polypeptide(L)' 'MEVDEGCRTPRSSEYQIPAPVVCPPPPKKKPFYAKQRRNPPKEGYFQPPDLEGILMNIAPRREACA' A
#
# COMPACT_ATOMS: atom_id res chain seq x y z
N MET A 1 41.21 -19.66 33.79
CA MET A 1 41.05 -19.03 32.47
C MET A 1 40.07 -19.91 31.72
N GLU A 2 38.80 -19.52 31.66
CA GLU A 2 37.81 -20.27 30.90
C GLU A 2 38.02 -19.96 29.41
N VAL A 3 38.36 -20.99 28.65
CA VAL A 3 38.52 -20.91 27.20
C VAL A 3 37.12 -21.10 26.62
N ASP A 4 36.52 -20.01 26.16
CA ASP A 4 35.22 -20.04 25.51
C ASP A 4 35.36 -20.76 24.15
N GLU A 5 34.98 -22.04 24.13
CA GLU A 5 35.06 -22.96 22.99
C GLU A 5 33.91 -22.73 21.99
N GLY A 6 33.86 -21.53 21.41
CA GLY A 6 32.88 -21.16 20.39
C GLY A 6 33.51 -20.44 19.20
N CYS A 7 32.92 -20.60 18.01
CA CYS A 7 33.23 -19.73 16.88
C CYS A 7 32.72 -18.31 17.19
N ARG A 8 33.61 -17.32 17.19
CA ARG A 8 33.28 -15.91 17.46
C ARG A 8 33.61 -15.03 16.26
N THR A 9 32.77 -14.03 16.01
CA THR A 9 33.05 -12.99 15.01
C THR A 9 34.36 -12.27 15.34
N PRO A 10 35.29 -12.11 14.39
CA PRO A 10 36.52 -11.33 14.59
C PRO A 10 36.22 -9.91 15.08
N ARG A 11 36.90 -9.49 16.15
CA ARG A 11 36.71 -8.16 16.77
C ARG A 11 37.71 -7.10 16.31
N SER A 12 38.70 -7.46 15.50
CA SER A 12 39.65 -6.48 14.93
C SER A 12 38.91 -5.49 14.03
N SER A 13 39.29 -4.21 14.09
CA SER A 13 38.66 -3.13 13.31
C SER A 13 38.74 -3.36 11.80
N GLU A 14 39.76 -4.06 11.32
CA GLU A 14 39.94 -4.43 9.91
C GLU A 14 38.80 -5.30 9.37
N TYR A 15 38.19 -6.12 10.23
CA TYR A 15 37.11 -7.06 9.86
C TYR A 15 35.71 -6.57 10.29
N GLN A 16 35.60 -5.39 10.90
CA GLN A 16 34.31 -4.81 11.27
C GLN A 16 33.74 -4.01 10.09
N ILE A 17 32.44 -4.20 9.80
CA ILE A 17 31.74 -3.36 8.84
C ILE A 17 31.67 -1.94 9.43
N PRO A 18 32.13 -0.90 8.72
CA PRO A 18 32.01 0.47 9.20
C PRO A 18 30.54 0.80 9.43
N ALA A 19 30.21 1.27 10.63
CA ALA A 19 28.87 1.77 10.89
C ALA A 19 28.62 2.98 9.99
N PRO A 20 27.53 3.00 9.19
CA PRO A 20 27.18 4.19 8.44
C PRO A 20 26.91 5.31 9.43
N VAL A 21 27.80 6.32 9.45
CA VAL A 21 27.74 7.44 10.39
C VAL A 21 26.53 8.34 10.18
N VAL A 22 25.95 8.34 8.98
CA VAL A 22 24.75 9.12 8.65
C VAL A 22 23.94 8.38 7.58
N CYS A 23 22.63 8.27 7.78
CA CYS A 23 21.72 7.80 6.74
C CYS A 23 21.75 8.75 5.53
N PRO A 24 21.64 8.25 4.29
CA PRO A 24 21.49 9.15 3.15
C PRO A 24 20.25 10.04 3.33
N PRO A 25 20.26 11.28 2.79
CA PRO A 25 19.11 12.17 2.88
C PRO A 25 17.89 11.53 2.22
N PRO A 26 16.66 11.82 2.70
CA PRO A 26 15.45 11.24 2.16
C PRO A 26 15.26 11.60 0.68
N PRO A 27 14.66 10.72 -0.13
CA PRO A 27 14.39 11.00 -1.52
C PRO A 27 13.46 12.21 -1.67
N LYS A 28 13.78 13.10 -2.63
CA LYS A 28 12.99 14.30 -2.90
C LYS A 28 11.69 13.93 -3.62
N LYS A 29 10.56 14.45 -3.14
CA LYS A 29 9.27 14.33 -3.84
C LYS A 29 9.34 15.12 -5.14
N LYS A 30 8.85 14.53 -6.25
CA LYS A 30 8.66 15.26 -7.50
C LYS A 30 7.62 16.37 -7.30
N PRO A 31 7.78 17.56 -7.91
CA PRO A 31 6.75 18.58 -7.87
C PRO A 31 5.46 18.01 -8.44
N PHE A 32 4.39 18.04 -7.64
CA PHE A 32 3.05 17.75 -8.12
C PHE A 32 2.64 18.94 -8.99
N TYR A 33 2.90 18.86 -10.30
CA TYR A 33 2.16 19.66 -11.25
C TYR A 33 0.73 19.17 -11.11
N ALA A 34 -0.06 19.89 -10.30
CA ALA A 34 -1.50 19.74 -10.29
C ALA A 34 -1.91 20.01 -11.73
N LYS A 35 -1.97 18.96 -12.57
CA LYS A 35 -2.73 18.97 -13.80
C LYS A 35 -4.07 19.51 -13.35
N GLN A 36 -4.32 20.78 -13.70
CA GLN A 36 -5.55 21.55 -13.51
C GLN A 36 -6.56 20.69 -12.80
N ARG A 37 -6.74 20.87 -11.47
CA ARG A 37 -7.67 20.06 -10.67
C ARG A 37 -8.92 19.84 -11.50
N ARG A 38 -9.04 18.66 -12.12
CA ARG A 38 -10.09 18.46 -13.12
C ARG A 38 -11.36 18.61 -12.32
N ASN A 39 -12.23 19.50 -12.78
CA ASN A 39 -13.53 19.63 -12.15
C ASN A 39 -14.16 18.23 -12.13
N PRO A 40 -14.79 17.83 -11.02
CA PRO A 40 -15.48 16.56 -10.98
C PRO A 40 -16.48 16.48 -12.15
N PRO A 41 -16.76 15.28 -12.67
CA PRO A 41 -17.78 15.10 -13.69
C PRO A 41 -19.09 15.76 -13.25
N LYS A 42 -19.73 16.51 -14.15
CA LYS A 42 -20.98 17.22 -13.86
C LYS A 42 -22.10 16.27 -13.43
N GLU A 43 -22.08 15.06 -13.98
CA GLU A 43 -23.09 14.02 -13.77
C GLU A 43 -22.76 13.11 -12.58
N GLY A 44 -21.74 13.46 -11.79
CA GLY A 44 -21.23 12.62 -10.73
C GLY A 44 -20.31 11.50 -11.23
N TYR A 45 -19.61 10.87 -10.30
CA TYR A 45 -18.68 9.77 -10.61
C TYR A 45 -19.38 8.43 -10.76
N PHE A 46 -20.56 8.29 -10.16
CA PHE A 46 -21.35 7.08 -10.19
C PHE A 46 -22.65 7.37 -10.92
N GLN A 47 -22.87 6.65 -12.01
CA GLN A 47 -24.10 6.68 -12.78
C GLN A 47 -24.80 5.35 -12.51
N PRO A 48 -25.66 5.26 -11.48
CA PRO A 48 -26.36 4.02 -11.18
C PRO A 48 -27.24 3.63 -12.38
N PRO A 49 -27.35 2.33 -12.68
CA PRO A 49 -28.34 1.86 -13.63
C PRO A 49 -29.76 2.12 -13.08
N ASP A 50 -30.75 2.15 -13.97
CA ASP A 50 -32.15 2.32 -13.59
C ASP A 50 -32.62 1.19 -12.65
N LEU A 51 -32.79 1.54 -11.38
CA LEU A 51 -33.16 0.58 -10.34
C LEU A 51 -34.59 0.07 -10.52
N GLU A 52 -35.50 0.90 -11.04
CA GLU A 52 -36.88 0.47 -11.28
C GLU A 52 -36.91 -0.61 -12.35
N GLY A 53 -36.23 -0.39 -13.47
CA GLY A 53 -36.06 -1.41 -14.50
C GLY A 53 -35.41 -2.69 -13.97
N ILE A 54 -34.42 -2.59 -13.08
CA ILE A 54 -33.76 -3.76 -12.50
C ILE A 54 -34.70 -4.51 -11.56
N LEU A 55 -35.35 -3.82 -10.62
CA LEU A 55 -36.21 -4.45 -9.62
C LEU A 55 -37.46 -5.08 -10.25
N MET A 56 -38.02 -4.43 -11.27
CA MET A 56 -39.20 -4.93 -11.98
C MET A 56 -38.89 -6.10 -12.94
N ASN A 57 -37.65 -6.19 -13.45
CA ASN A 57 -37.23 -7.26 -14.35
C ASN A 57 -36.57 -8.45 -13.64
N ILE A 58 -36.27 -8.35 -12.34
CA ILE A 58 -35.80 -9.49 -11.56
C ILE A 58 -36.96 -10.45 -11.34
N ALA A 59 -36.84 -11.67 -11.85
CA ALA A 59 -37.82 -12.72 -11.60
C ALA A 59 -38.01 -12.93 -10.09
N PRO A 60 -39.26 -13.12 -9.61
CA PRO A 60 -39.52 -13.33 -8.20
C PRO A 60 -38.71 -14.53 -7.70
N ARG A 61 -37.95 -14.33 -6.61
CA ARG A 61 -37.20 -15.41 -5.96
C ARG A 61 -38.22 -16.40 -5.41
N ARG A 62 -38.03 -17.69 -5.72
CA ARG A 62 -38.84 -18.76 -5.13
C ARG A 62 -38.58 -18.77 -3.62
N GLU A 63 -39.64 -18.60 -2.84
CA GLU A 63 -39.56 -18.77 -1.40
C GLU A 63 -39.15 -20.21 -1.07
N ALA A 64 -38.24 -20.37 -0.12
CA ALA A 64 -37.94 -21.68 0.44
C ALA A 64 -38.98 -21.95 1.54
N CYS A 65 -39.71 -23.06 1.44
CA CYS A 65 -40.62 -23.49 2.48
C CYS A 65 -39.85 -23.79 3.78
N ALA A 66 -40.43 -23.40 4.91
CA ALA A 66 -39.93 -23.70 6.26
C ALA A 66 -40.24 -25.15 6.67
#